data_AF-A0A9E3D930-F1
#
_entry.id   AF-A0A9E3D930-F1
#
_cell.length_a   1.000
_cell.length_b   1.000
_cell.length_c   1.000
_cell.angle_alpha   90.00
_cell.angle_beta   90.00
_cell.angle_gamma   90.00
#
_symmetry.space_group_name_H-M   'P 1'
#
loop_
_entity.id
_entity.type
_entity.pdbx_description
1 polymer ?
#
loop_
_entity_poly.entity_id
_entity_poly.type
_entity_poly.pdbx_seq_one_letter_code
_entity_poly.pdbx_strand_id
1 'polypeptide(L)'
;MHTAKQIDRLWKQARYIQLFNGLTMGRLEADFGGHLQASRPAIAAAAMAIIRLDELAQPNAAVYPGLLRVLLGAQESDGGWGEPMLTALCVRALLSNGGNGGAAIHNGLTYLANLQQETGIWPRVPIRRFAADPLASVFILSQLGHEPQFREAVHFAAAADWFAGHSSVLDQQTRKLWTRVESRTTRWQRQSPASAQRLATLWT
;
A
#
# COMPACT_ATOMS: atom_id res chain seq x y z
N MET A 1 -1.93 -4.15 -20.98
CA MET A 1 -3.07 -3.91 -20.07
C MET A 1 -3.89 -5.18 -19.96
N HIS A 2 -4.16 -5.69 -18.75
CA HIS A 2 -5.02 -6.85 -18.56
C HIS A 2 -6.50 -6.47 -18.41
N THR A 3 -7.38 -7.25 -19.06
CA THR A 3 -8.84 -7.14 -18.90
C THR A 3 -9.33 -8.04 -17.77
N ALA A 4 -10.53 -7.81 -17.21
CA ALA A 4 -11.11 -8.70 -16.18
C ALA A 4 -11.18 -10.17 -16.63
N LYS A 5 -11.49 -10.43 -17.90
CA LYS A 5 -11.48 -11.80 -18.46
C LYS A 5 -10.09 -12.43 -18.44
N GLN A 6 -9.04 -11.65 -18.72
CA GLN A 6 -7.66 -12.14 -18.65
C GLN A 6 -7.22 -12.39 -17.22
N ILE A 7 -7.60 -11.52 -16.28
CA ILE A 7 -7.38 -11.70 -14.84
C ILE A 7 -8.03 -12.99 -14.36
N ASP A 8 -9.33 -13.18 -14.64
CA ASP A 8 -10.09 -14.38 -14.27
C ASP A 8 -9.44 -15.66 -14.84
N ARG A 9 -9.07 -15.65 -16.12
CA ARG A 9 -8.41 -16.78 -16.77
C ARG A 9 -7.09 -17.14 -16.09
N LEU A 10 -6.20 -16.17 -15.87
CA LEU A 10 -4.90 -16.41 -15.25
C LEU A 10 -5.03 -16.86 -13.80
N TRP A 11 -6.00 -16.28 -13.06
CA TRP A 11 -6.32 -16.65 -11.69
C TRP A 11 -6.79 -18.11 -11.58
N LYS A 12 -7.75 -18.53 -12.41
CA LYS A 12 -8.27 -19.91 -12.46
C LYS A 12 -7.20 -20.93 -12.84
N GLN A 13 -6.22 -20.54 -13.64
CA GLN A 13 -5.08 -21.36 -14.01
C GLN A 13 -3.95 -21.37 -12.96
N ALA A 14 -4.16 -20.74 -11.80
CA ALA A 14 -3.15 -20.58 -10.75
C ALA A 14 -1.83 -19.95 -11.23
N ARG A 15 -1.86 -19.13 -12.29
CA ARG A 15 -0.67 -18.46 -12.86
C ARG A 15 -0.36 -17.16 -12.12
N TYR A 16 -0.21 -17.23 -10.78
CA TYR A 16 -0.16 -16.04 -9.91
C TYR A 16 1.01 -15.11 -10.20
N ILE A 17 2.22 -15.66 -10.39
CA ILE A 17 3.42 -14.85 -10.71
C ILE A 17 3.22 -14.10 -12.03
N GLN A 18 2.73 -14.79 -13.06
CA GLN A 18 2.46 -14.17 -14.35
C GLN A 18 1.35 -13.11 -14.25
N LEU A 19 0.28 -13.42 -13.52
CA LEU A 19 -0.80 -12.48 -13.27
C LEU A 19 -0.26 -11.21 -12.59
N PHE A 20 0.51 -11.36 -11.51
CA PHE A 20 1.11 -10.23 -10.80
C PHE A 20 2.03 -9.41 -11.71
N ASN A 21 2.96 -10.06 -12.44
CA ASN A 21 3.88 -9.37 -13.34
C ASN A 21 3.13 -8.58 -14.42
N GLY A 22 2.09 -9.19 -15.00
CA GLY A 22 1.27 -8.52 -16.01
C GLY A 22 0.44 -7.36 -15.47
N LEU A 23 -0.01 -7.44 -14.21
CA LEU A 23 -0.75 -6.37 -13.52
C LEU A 23 0.15 -5.22 -13.07
N THR A 24 1.41 -5.50 -12.77
CA THR A 24 2.40 -4.51 -12.29
C THR A 24 3.20 -3.86 -13.42
N MET A 25 3.18 -4.41 -14.63
CA MET A 25 3.94 -3.88 -15.78
C MET A 25 3.69 -2.38 -16.00
N GLY A 26 4.76 -1.59 -15.93
CA GLY A 26 4.73 -0.13 -16.09
C GLY A 26 4.26 0.64 -14.86
N ARG A 27 4.14 -0.01 -13.70
CA ARG A 27 3.74 0.60 -12.43
C ARG A 27 4.87 0.61 -11.41
N LEU A 28 4.64 1.30 -10.30
CA LEU A 28 5.59 1.34 -9.19
C LEU A 28 5.80 -0.03 -8.57
N GLU A 29 4.75 -0.83 -8.46
CA GLU A 29 4.82 -2.15 -7.81
C GLU A 29 5.72 -3.15 -8.56
N ALA A 30 6.03 -2.90 -9.85
CA ALA A 30 6.96 -3.74 -10.62
C ALA A 30 8.38 -3.72 -10.03
N ASP A 31 8.83 -2.56 -9.54
CA ASP A 31 10.17 -2.39 -8.97
C ASP A 31 10.34 -3.18 -7.65
N PHE A 32 9.23 -3.67 -7.08
CA PHE A 32 9.17 -4.41 -5.82
C PHE A 32 8.73 -5.87 -6.01
N GLY A 33 8.54 -6.32 -7.26
CA GLY A 33 7.95 -7.63 -7.56
C GLY A 33 8.68 -8.77 -6.87
N GLY A 34 10.02 -8.73 -6.81
CA GLY A 34 10.82 -9.73 -6.10
C GLY A 34 10.47 -9.85 -4.62
N HIS A 35 10.28 -8.73 -3.92
CA HIS A 35 9.94 -8.73 -2.49
C HIS A 35 8.52 -9.24 -2.24
N LEU A 36 7.55 -8.74 -3.01
CA LEU A 36 6.13 -9.08 -2.84
C LEU A 36 5.82 -10.54 -3.24
N GLN A 37 6.54 -11.07 -4.24
CA GLN A 37 6.31 -12.43 -4.76
C GLN A 37 7.03 -13.53 -3.98
N ALA A 38 8.20 -13.23 -3.39
CA ALA A 38 9.05 -14.26 -2.80
C ALA A 38 8.35 -15.06 -1.68
N SER A 39 7.46 -14.42 -0.92
CA SER A 39 6.80 -15.06 0.21
C SER A 39 5.46 -15.68 -0.17
N ARG A 40 4.58 -14.91 -0.85
CA ARG A 40 3.15 -15.28 -1.02
C ARG A 40 2.55 -14.78 -2.35
N PRO A 41 2.92 -15.39 -3.49
CA PRO A 41 2.56 -14.86 -4.81
C PRO A 41 1.06 -14.82 -5.07
N ALA A 42 0.27 -15.75 -4.51
CA ALA A 42 -1.19 -15.77 -4.66
C ALA A 42 -1.86 -14.55 -4.00
N ILE A 43 -1.40 -14.14 -2.81
CA ILE A 43 -1.94 -12.99 -2.08
C ILE A 43 -1.58 -11.69 -2.80
N ALA A 44 -0.31 -11.54 -3.19
CA ALA A 44 0.15 -10.38 -3.93
C ALA A 44 -0.62 -10.23 -5.26
N ALA A 45 -0.83 -11.34 -5.99
CA ALA A 45 -1.61 -11.35 -7.22
C ALA A 45 -3.09 -11.00 -6.98
N ALA A 46 -3.69 -11.51 -5.89
CA ALA A 46 -5.07 -11.18 -5.53
C ALA A 46 -5.24 -9.70 -5.21
N ALA A 47 -4.34 -9.13 -4.40
CA ALA A 47 -4.37 -7.71 -4.04
C ALA A 47 -4.23 -6.81 -5.27
N MET A 48 -3.23 -7.07 -6.13
CA MET A 48 -3.07 -6.32 -7.38
C MET A 48 -4.25 -6.48 -8.33
N ALA A 49 -4.87 -7.67 -8.39
CA ALA A 49 -6.02 -7.91 -9.24
C ALA A 49 -7.23 -7.10 -8.77
N ILE A 50 -7.48 -7.03 -7.46
CA ILE A 50 -8.56 -6.21 -6.88
C ILE A 50 -8.34 -4.72 -7.18
N ILE A 51 -7.14 -4.20 -6.90
CA ILE A 51 -6.77 -2.80 -7.22
C ILE A 51 -7.01 -2.54 -8.71
N ARG A 52 -6.61 -3.47 -9.59
CA ARG A 52 -6.78 -3.26 -11.02
C ARG A 52 -8.24 -3.31 -11.47
N LEU A 53 -9.07 -4.16 -10.88
CA LEU A 53 -10.50 -4.21 -11.17
C LEU A 53 -11.20 -2.92 -10.74
N ASP A 54 -10.81 -2.34 -9.61
CA ASP A 54 -11.29 -1.04 -9.15
C ASP A 54 -10.89 0.09 -10.11
N GLU A 55 -9.61 0.16 -10.51
CA GLU A 55 -9.11 1.14 -11.49
C GLU A 55 -9.81 1.06 -12.86
N LEU A 56 -10.33 -0.12 -13.22
CA LEU A 56 -11.08 -0.35 -14.45
C LEU A 56 -12.59 -0.09 -14.27
N ALA A 57 -13.04 0.31 -13.08
CA ALA A 57 -14.45 0.42 -12.70
C ALA A 57 -15.22 -0.90 -12.93
N GLN A 58 -14.59 -2.03 -12.62
CA GLN A 58 -15.15 -3.39 -12.77
C GLN A 58 -15.21 -4.15 -11.43
N PRO A 59 -15.79 -3.57 -10.36
CA PRO A 59 -15.87 -4.23 -9.07
C PRO A 59 -16.75 -5.50 -9.09
N ASN A 60 -17.69 -5.58 -10.02
CA ASN A 60 -18.62 -6.71 -10.16
C ASN A 60 -18.08 -7.85 -11.06
N ALA A 61 -16.78 -7.85 -11.37
CA ALA A 61 -16.17 -8.94 -12.13
C ALA A 61 -16.32 -10.27 -11.36
N ALA A 62 -16.69 -11.35 -12.05
CA ALA A 62 -16.95 -12.65 -11.42
C ALA A 62 -15.77 -13.22 -10.61
N VAL A 63 -14.54 -12.82 -10.92
CA VAL A 63 -13.33 -13.23 -10.19
C VAL A 63 -13.21 -12.55 -8.82
N TYR A 64 -13.83 -11.37 -8.63
CA TYR A 64 -13.64 -10.52 -7.46
C TYR A 64 -13.93 -11.21 -6.11
N PRO A 65 -15.06 -11.92 -5.91
CA PRO A 65 -15.34 -12.57 -4.63
C PRO A 65 -14.29 -13.63 -4.25
N GLY A 66 -13.71 -14.31 -5.25
CA GLY A 66 -12.63 -15.27 -5.05
C GLY A 66 -11.33 -14.61 -4.58
N LEU A 67 -10.96 -13.48 -5.20
CA LEU A 67 -9.78 -12.70 -4.80
C LEU A 67 -9.94 -12.15 -3.38
N LEU A 68 -11.11 -11.59 -3.08
CA LEU A 68 -11.41 -11.03 -1.76
C LEU A 68 -11.33 -12.11 -0.66
N ARG A 69 -11.91 -13.29 -0.91
CA ARG A 69 -11.83 -14.42 0.02
C ARG A 69 -10.39 -14.83 0.31
N VAL A 70 -9.52 -14.83 -0.70
CA VAL A 70 -8.10 -15.13 -0.50
C VAL A 70 -7.42 -14.08 0.38
N LEU A 71 -7.69 -12.79 0.18
CA LEU A 71 -7.11 -11.75 1.04
C LEU A 71 -7.58 -11.89 2.48
N LEU A 72 -8.90 -11.99 2.70
CA LEU A 72 -9.47 -12.06 4.04
C LEU A 72 -9.02 -13.33 4.78
N GLY A 73 -8.99 -14.48 4.10
CA GLY A 73 -8.59 -15.75 4.70
C GLY A 73 -7.08 -15.89 4.96
N ALA A 74 -6.26 -15.02 4.39
CA ALA A 74 -4.81 -15.06 4.54
C ALA A 74 -4.25 -14.04 5.54
N GLN A 75 -5.12 -13.25 6.19
CA GLN A 75 -4.70 -12.36 7.27
C GLN A 75 -4.25 -13.19 8.48
N GLU A 76 -3.10 -12.84 9.05
CA GLU A 76 -2.56 -13.50 10.22
C GLU A 76 -3.17 -12.94 11.51
N SER A 77 -2.94 -13.63 12.64
CA SER A 77 -3.48 -13.23 13.94
C SER A 77 -2.95 -11.89 14.45
N ASP A 78 -1.82 -11.41 13.92
CA ASP A 78 -1.26 -10.08 14.21
C ASP A 78 -1.88 -8.96 13.36
N GLY A 79 -2.79 -9.31 12.44
CA GLY A 79 -3.44 -8.38 11.50
C GLY A 79 -2.67 -8.17 10.20
N GLY A 80 -1.46 -8.70 10.06
CA GLY A 80 -0.63 -8.58 8.86
C GLY A 80 -0.90 -9.66 7.81
N TRP A 81 -0.19 -9.55 6.68
CA TRP A 81 -0.12 -10.58 5.63
C TRP A 81 1.29 -11.19 5.50
N GLY A 82 2.09 -11.09 6.57
CA GLY A 82 3.42 -11.68 6.70
C GLY A 82 4.57 -10.68 6.61
N GLU A 83 4.42 -9.59 5.84
CA GLU A 83 5.43 -8.52 5.78
C GLU A 83 4.79 -7.15 5.48
N PRO A 84 5.42 -6.02 5.88
CA PRO A 84 4.81 -4.69 5.86
C PRO A 84 4.34 -4.20 4.48
N MET A 85 5.10 -4.45 3.41
CA MET A 85 4.76 -4.04 2.05
C MET A 85 3.54 -4.82 1.53
N LEU A 86 3.53 -6.15 1.69
CA LEU A 86 2.37 -6.98 1.33
C LEU A 86 1.15 -6.60 2.16
N THR A 87 1.30 -6.33 3.45
CA THR A 87 0.20 -5.81 4.28
C THR A 87 -0.33 -4.49 3.71
N ALA A 88 0.54 -3.53 3.37
CA ALA A 88 0.11 -2.27 2.79
C ALA A 88 -0.62 -2.45 1.44
N LEU A 89 -0.15 -3.37 0.61
CA LEU A 89 -0.78 -3.71 -0.66
C LEU A 89 -2.17 -4.36 -0.46
N CYS A 90 -2.29 -5.28 0.49
CA CYS A 90 -3.57 -5.91 0.86
C CYS A 90 -4.55 -4.88 1.42
N VAL A 91 -4.11 -3.99 2.31
CA VAL A 91 -4.95 -2.92 2.85
C VAL A 91 -5.44 -2.00 1.74
N ARG A 92 -4.57 -1.60 0.80
CA ARG A 92 -4.98 -0.79 -0.37
C ARG A 92 -6.03 -1.52 -1.21
N ALA A 93 -5.84 -2.82 -1.45
CA ALA A 93 -6.81 -3.62 -2.17
C ALA A 93 -8.17 -3.70 -1.45
N LEU A 94 -8.19 -3.83 -0.13
CA LEU A 94 -9.42 -3.89 0.65
C LEU A 94 -10.13 -2.54 0.79
N LEU A 95 -9.38 -1.44 0.79
CA LEU A 95 -9.91 -0.07 0.72
C LEU A 95 -10.50 0.25 -0.66
N SER A 96 -9.99 -0.40 -1.71
CA SER A 96 -10.55 -0.30 -3.06
C SER A 96 -12.01 -0.78 -3.07
N ASN A 97 -12.84 -0.21 -3.94
CA ASN A 97 -14.26 -0.52 -4.07
C ASN A 97 -15.09 -0.33 -2.77
N GLY A 98 -14.82 0.75 -2.03
CA GLY A 98 -15.68 1.19 -0.93
C GLY A 98 -15.46 0.53 0.43
N GLY A 99 -14.30 -0.10 0.66
CA GLY A 99 -13.91 -0.56 2.00
C GLY A 99 -14.55 -1.87 2.46
N ASN A 100 -14.78 -2.83 1.56
CA ASN A 100 -15.42 -4.12 1.86
C ASN A 100 -14.63 -5.04 2.82
N GLY A 101 -13.44 -4.63 3.28
CA GLY A 101 -12.62 -5.41 4.21
C GLY A 101 -12.97 -5.28 5.69
N GLY A 102 -13.77 -4.28 6.10
CA GLY A 102 -14.22 -4.11 7.48
C GLY A 102 -13.09 -4.23 8.51
N ALA A 103 -13.22 -5.19 9.44
CA ALA A 103 -12.22 -5.45 10.49
C ALA A 103 -10.81 -5.77 9.95
N ALA A 104 -10.70 -6.40 8.77
CA ALA A 104 -9.41 -6.74 8.18
C ALA A 104 -8.60 -5.49 7.81
N ILE A 105 -9.26 -4.42 7.36
CA ILE A 105 -8.62 -3.13 7.09
C ILE A 105 -8.07 -2.55 8.38
N HIS A 106 -8.91 -2.48 9.42
CA HIS A 106 -8.50 -1.95 10.72
C HIS A 106 -7.31 -2.73 11.30
N ASN A 107 -7.37 -4.07 11.29
CA ASN A 107 -6.29 -4.91 11.78
C ASN A 107 -4.99 -4.70 10.99
N GLY A 108 -5.07 -4.56 9.66
CA GLY A 108 -3.91 -4.28 8.81
C GLY A 108 -3.30 -2.91 9.06
N LEU A 109 -4.12 -1.88 9.29
CA LEU A 109 -3.66 -0.54 9.67
C LEU A 109 -2.99 -0.56 11.05
N THR A 110 -3.59 -1.23 12.03
CA THR A 110 -3.03 -1.40 13.38
C THR A 110 -1.69 -2.16 13.35
N TYR A 111 -1.58 -3.21 12.53
CA TYR A 111 -0.33 -3.92 12.30
C TYR A 111 0.77 -2.97 11.80
N LEU A 112 0.47 -2.17 10.77
CA LEU A 112 1.44 -1.21 10.23
C LEU A 112 1.82 -0.15 11.26
N ALA A 113 0.86 0.39 12.02
CA ALA A 113 1.12 1.36 13.08
C ALA A 113 2.07 0.81 14.15
N ASN A 114 1.81 -0.42 14.63
CA ASN A 114 2.65 -1.08 15.64
C ASN A 114 4.08 -1.36 15.15
N LEU A 115 4.25 -1.55 13.84
CA LEU A 115 5.57 -1.72 13.22
C LEU A 115 6.29 -0.41 12.93
N GLN A 116 5.65 0.74 13.08
CA GLN A 116 6.30 2.01 12.80
C GLN A 116 7.23 2.41 13.95
N GLN A 117 8.39 2.99 13.61
CA GLN A 117 9.26 3.63 14.58
C GLN A 117 8.74 5.01 15.00
N GLU A 118 9.24 5.54 16.11
CA GLU A 118 8.96 6.91 16.54
C GLU A 118 9.40 7.94 15.50
N THR A 119 10.46 7.64 14.74
CA THR A 119 10.95 8.43 13.59
C THR A 119 10.03 8.36 12.37
N GLY A 120 9.00 7.51 12.39
CA GLY A 120 8.02 7.36 11.32
C GLY A 120 8.38 6.32 10.25
N ILE A 121 9.55 5.68 10.32
CA ILE A 121 10.00 4.69 9.33
C ILE A 121 9.69 3.26 9.77
N TRP A 122 9.45 2.37 8.81
CA TRP A 122 9.18 0.95 8.98
C TRP A 122 10.38 0.07 8.57
N PRO A 123 10.48 -1.16 9.08
CA PRO A 123 9.85 -1.67 10.30
C PRO A 123 10.68 -1.30 11.55
N ARG A 124 10.03 -1.30 12.72
CA ARG A 124 10.65 -1.14 14.05
C ARG A 124 11.49 -2.35 14.44
N VAL A 125 10.99 -3.55 14.14
CA VAL A 125 11.70 -4.81 14.41
C VAL A 125 12.42 -5.24 13.14
N PRO A 126 13.71 -5.61 13.19
CA PRO A 126 14.43 -6.07 12.01
C PRO A 126 13.79 -7.37 11.49
N ILE A 127 13.10 -7.28 10.35
CA ILE A 127 12.73 -8.47 9.58
C ILE A 127 13.96 -8.77 8.71
N ARG A 128 14.78 -9.74 9.14
CA ARG A 128 15.99 -10.18 8.42
C ARG A 128 17.11 -9.11 8.30
N ARG A 129 17.50 -8.53 9.45
CA ARG A 129 18.77 -7.79 9.70
C ARG A 129 18.86 -6.30 9.29
N PHE A 130 17.80 -5.69 8.77
CA PHE A 130 17.78 -4.22 8.57
C PHE A 130 16.58 -3.62 9.32
N ALA A 131 16.85 -2.87 10.39
CA ALA A 131 15.86 -1.99 10.99
C ALA A 131 15.75 -0.71 10.14
N ALA A 132 14.57 -0.09 10.09
CA ALA A 132 14.31 1.14 9.32
C ALA A 132 14.71 1.01 7.83
N ASP A 133 13.91 0.29 7.04
CA ASP A 133 14.10 0.18 5.59
C ASP A 133 13.39 1.35 4.87
N PRO A 134 14.14 2.32 4.30
CA PRO A 134 13.54 3.43 3.58
C PRO A 134 12.76 2.98 2.34
N LEU A 135 13.16 1.89 1.70
CA LEU A 135 12.52 1.37 0.50
C LEU A 135 11.13 0.79 0.83
N ALA A 136 11.03 -0.04 1.88
CA ALA A 136 9.75 -0.54 2.37
C ALA A 136 8.85 0.62 2.84
N SER A 137 9.41 1.60 3.54
CA SER A 137 8.66 2.74 4.06
C SER A 137 8.07 3.61 2.95
N VAL A 138 8.87 3.95 1.92
CA VAL A 138 8.35 4.73 0.79
C VAL A 138 7.32 3.94 -0.01
N PHE A 139 7.47 2.61 -0.08
CA PHE A 139 6.45 1.75 -0.69
C PHE A 139 5.13 1.85 0.06
N ILE A 140 5.11 1.64 1.39
CA ILE A 140 3.90 1.76 2.23
C ILE A 140 3.23 3.13 2.02
N LEU A 141 4.02 4.21 2.08
CA LEU A 141 3.51 5.57 1.85
C LEU A 141 2.97 5.76 0.42
N SER A 142 3.57 5.14 -0.59
CA SER A 142 3.07 5.19 -1.97
C SER A 142 1.73 4.48 -2.16
N GLN A 143 1.47 3.44 -1.37
CA GLN A 143 0.25 2.64 -1.42
C GLN A 143 -0.88 3.30 -0.62
N LEU A 144 -0.60 3.76 0.60
CA LEU A 144 -1.63 4.16 1.57
C LEU A 144 -1.55 5.63 2.00
N GLY A 145 -0.49 6.36 1.65
CA GLY A 145 -0.26 7.72 2.15
C GLY A 145 -1.30 8.76 1.70
N HIS A 146 -2.26 8.40 0.86
CA HIS A 146 -3.40 9.24 0.48
C HIS A 146 -4.68 8.95 1.28
N GLU A 147 -4.72 7.83 2.00
CA GLU A 147 -5.88 7.37 2.73
C GLU A 147 -5.96 8.03 4.11
N PRO A 148 -7.05 8.74 4.45
CA PRO A 148 -7.18 9.41 5.74
C PRO A 148 -7.03 8.46 6.93
N GLN A 149 -7.69 7.29 6.87
CA GLN A 149 -7.63 6.28 7.93
C GLN A 149 -6.20 5.78 8.19
N PHE A 150 -5.38 5.66 7.13
CA PHE A 150 -3.98 5.30 7.29
C PHE A 150 -3.19 6.42 7.97
N ARG A 151 -3.40 7.68 7.58
CA ARG A 151 -2.71 8.83 8.19
C ARG A 151 -3.07 9.02 9.66
N GLU A 152 -4.30 8.68 10.05
CA GLU A 152 -4.75 8.70 11.44
C GLU A 152 -4.14 7.55 12.26
N ALA A 153 -3.95 6.39 11.64
CA ALA A 153 -3.40 5.21 12.31
C ALA A 153 -1.89 5.29 12.55
N VAL A 154 -1.14 6.08 11.76
CA VAL A 154 0.33 6.06 11.75
C VAL A 154 0.92 7.45 12.02
N HIS A 155 2.18 7.53 12.43
CA HIS A 155 2.98 8.77 12.54
C HIS A 155 3.37 9.29 11.14
N PHE A 156 2.38 9.65 10.33
CA PHE A 156 2.58 10.04 8.93
C PHE A 156 3.47 11.27 8.77
N ALA A 157 3.29 12.29 9.62
CA ALA A 157 4.10 13.50 9.59
C ALA A 157 5.57 13.21 9.87
N ALA A 158 5.87 12.42 10.91
CA ALA A 158 7.24 12.00 11.23
C ALA A 158 7.90 11.26 10.06
N ALA A 159 7.16 10.37 9.38
CA ALA A 159 7.67 9.67 8.21
C ALA A 159 8.04 10.64 7.07
N ALA A 160 7.17 11.62 6.79
CA ALA A 160 7.41 12.62 5.77
C ALA A 160 8.62 13.52 6.11
N ASP A 161 8.71 13.98 7.35
CA ASP A 161 9.82 14.78 7.85
C ASP A 161 11.14 14.00 7.78
N TRP A 162 11.10 12.71 8.09
CA TRP A 162 12.26 11.83 7.97
C TRP A 162 12.77 11.76 6.53
N PHE A 163 11.88 11.50 5.55
CA PHE A 163 12.29 11.43 4.14
C PHE A 163 12.81 12.78 3.61
N ALA A 164 12.22 13.89 4.04
CA ALA A 164 12.71 15.23 3.69
C ALA A 164 14.13 15.45 4.24
N GLY A 165 14.36 15.15 5.52
CA GLY A 165 15.64 15.32 6.20
C GLY A 165 16.75 14.38 5.71
N HIS A 166 16.40 13.21 5.16
CA HIS A 166 17.35 12.19 4.73
C HIS A 166 17.48 12.07 3.20
N SER A 167 16.87 12.96 2.42
CA SER A 167 16.81 12.87 0.96
C SER A 167 18.18 12.69 0.27
N SER A 168 19.26 13.24 0.85
CA SER A 168 20.63 13.13 0.32
C SER A 168 21.23 11.74 0.44
N VAL A 169 20.87 10.98 1.49
CA VAL A 169 21.42 9.63 1.79
C VAL A 169 20.57 8.50 1.22
N LEU A 170 19.37 8.80 0.69
CA LEU A 170 18.54 7.81 0.01
C LEU A 170 19.19 7.37 -1.31
N ASP A 171 19.10 6.08 -1.59
CA ASP A 171 19.41 5.55 -2.92
C ASP A 171 18.51 6.18 -3.99
N GLN A 172 18.93 6.05 -5.26
CA GLN A 172 18.25 6.69 -6.39
C GLN A 172 16.79 6.21 -6.55
N GLN A 173 16.51 4.93 -6.31
CA GLN A 173 15.18 4.35 -6.46
C GLN A 173 14.25 4.88 -5.38
N THR A 174 14.64 4.80 -4.11
CA THR A 174 13.87 5.31 -2.96
C THR A 174 13.59 6.80 -3.10
N ARG A 175 14.58 7.59 -3.54
CA ARG A 175 14.41 9.03 -3.78
C ARG A 175 13.38 9.32 -4.87
N LYS A 176 13.47 8.64 -6.02
CA LYS A 176 12.51 8.79 -7.14
C LYS A 176 11.08 8.45 -6.71
N LEU A 177 10.93 7.44 -5.87
CA LEU A 177 9.64 7.05 -5.31
C LEU A 177 9.12 8.12 -4.35
N TRP A 178 9.99 8.63 -3.47
CA TRP A 178 9.62 9.67 -2.52
C TRP A 178 9.11 10.94 -3.21
N THR A 179 9.78 11.42 -4.26
CA THR A 179 9.29 12.57 -5.04
C THR A 179 7.87 12.37 -5.60
N ARG A 180 7.52 11.13 -5.97
CA ARG A 180 6.16 10.79 -6.43
C ARG A 180 5.15 10.78 -5.28
N VAL A 181 5.56 10.32 -4.09
CA VAL A 181 4.72 10.37 -2.89
C VAL A 181 4.50 11.81 -2.46
N GLU A 182 5.57 12.60 -2.35
CA GLU A 182 5.57 14.00 -1.96
C GLU A 182 4.65 14.85 -2.85
N SER A 183 4.78 14.73 -4.17
CA SER A 183 3.91 15.46 -5.11
C SER A 183 2.41 15.14 -4.92
N ARG A 184 2.07 13.92 -4.50
CA ARG A 184 0.70 13.55 -4.14
C ARG A 184 0.31 14.18 -2.81
N THR A 185 1.14 14.06 -1.77
CA THR A 185 0.83 14.54 -0.42
C THR A 185 0.65 16.05 -0.34
N THR A 186 1.48 16.83 -1.04
CA THR A 186 1.31 18.29 -1.13
C THR A 186 -0.03 18.66 -1.77
N ARG A 187 -0.45 17.93 -2.80
CA ARG A 187 -1.76 18.14 -3.43
C ARG A 187 -2.90 17.87 -2.44
N TRP A 188 -2.79 16.82 -1.62
CA TRP A 188 -3.78 16.48 -0.61
C TRP A 188 -3.86 17.51 0.53
N GLN A 189 -2.73 18.01 1.01
CA GLN A 189 -2.70 19.05 2.05
C GLN A 189 -3.41 20.33 1.59
N ARG A 190 -3.31 20.68 0.30
CA ARG A 190 -4.03 21.84 -0.25
C ARG A 190 -5.54 21.62 -0.38
N GLN A 191 -5.99 20.36 -0.48
CA GLN A 191 -7.39 20.00 -0.71
C GLN A 191 -8.16 19.70 0.58
N SER A 192 -7.49 19.57 1.73
CA SER A 192 -8.19 19.28 2.99
C SER A 192 -8.87 20.53 3.55
N PRO A 193 -10.19 20.52 3.81
CA PRO A 193 -10.91 21.66 4.38
C PRO A 193 -10.41 22.06 5.79
N ALA A 194 -9.81 21.14 6.54
CA ALA A 194 -9.16 21.45 7.82
C ALA A 194 -7.93 22.37 7.66
N SER A 195 -7.22 22.26 6.53
CA SER A 195 -6.10 23.15 6.17
C SER A 195 -6.60 24.55 5.80
N ALA A 196 -7.77 24.64 5.17
CA ALA A 196 -8.43 25.92 4.91
C ALA A 196 -8.88 26.61 6.21
N GLN A 197 -9.36 25.84 7.21
CA GLN A 197 -9.73 26.39 8.52
C GLN A 197 -8.54 26.88 9.35
N ARG A 198 -7.38 26.18 9.33
CA ARG A 198 -6.17 26.65 10.03
C ARG A 198 -5.55 27.90 9.42
N LEU A 199 -5.70 28.12 8.11
CA LEU A 199 -5.28 29.37 7.50
C LEU A 199 -6.26 30.50 7.82
N ALA A 200 -7.57 30.23 7.91
CA ALA A 200 -8.56 31.24 8.28
C ALA A 200 -8.38 31.79 9.71
N THR A 201 -7.95 30.97 10.68
CA THR A 201 -7.70 31.41 12.06
C THR A 201 -6.38 32.15 12.27
N LEU A 202 -5.48 32.20 11.29
CA LEU A 202 -4.24 32.98 11.36
C LEU A 202 -4.42 34.44 10.89
N TRP A 203 -5.62 34.83 10.43
CA TRP A 203 -5.94 36.17 9.93
C TRP A 203 -7.08 36.87 10.70
N THR A 204 -7.47 36.34 11.88
CA THR A 204 -8.43 36.94 12.82
C THR A 204 -7.77 37.20 14.15
#